data_AF-A0A2G8JZB1-F1
#
_entry.id   AF-A0A2G8JZB1-F1
#
_cell.length_a   1.000
_cell.length_b   1.000
_cell.length_c   1.000
_cell.angle_alpha   90.00
_cell.angle_beta   90.00
_cell.angle_gamma   90.00
#
_symmetry.space_group_name_H-M   'P 1'
#
loop_
_entity.id
_entity.type
_entity.pdbx_description
1 polymer ?
#
loop_
_entity_poly.entity_id
_entity_poly.type
_entity_poly.pdbx_seq_one_letter_code
_entity_poly.pdbx_strand_id
1 'polypeptide(L)'
;MWLPATVATTPTFACKCLPLATLTTPTETLQITSLVYTFGAYAEGLAGFYQCADVEVIGLEVTNPSSLQLDLDVDNIVTYTVRLQNSGPFGINSPDSGNNYAVAFMLSNSTDLLAANTATISYEAESSLSSNLDASIVSGGTVSITTLNVYVNIPSSSCEYFDMICVTVSKVAGTNYTDNDSSNNQFCLQFGEVSEGYAGVLPCTGEYISIMLPLINTKGRCATVTLIEIWVAIYLGWTFVGQLLLALRDGNILGGIVAISRSL
;
A
#
# COMPACT_ATOMS: atom_id res chain seq x y z
N MET A 1 7.92 54.24 30.79
CA MET A 1 9.12 53.40 30.62
C MET A 1 8.63 51.97 30.46
N TRP A 2 8.53 51.49 29.21
CA TRP A 2 8.03 50.15 28.87
C TRP A 2 9.22 49.21 28.75
N LEU A 3 9.18 48.06 29.45
CA LEU A 3 10.14 46.98 29.28
C LEU A 3 9.61 45.99 28.23
N PRO A 4 10.46 45.49 27.32
CA PRO A 4 10.04 44.50 26.33
C PRO A 4 9.89 43.12 26.98
N ALA A 5 8.83 42.40 26.61
CA ALA A 5 8.62 41.01 26.98
C ALA A 5 9.59 40.12 26.20
N THR A 6 10.44 39.39 26.92
CA THR A 6 11.26 38.31 26.37
C THR A 6 10.38 37.09 26.10
N VAL A 7 10.25 36.73 24.82
CA VAL A 7 9.63 35.48 24.38
C VAL A 7 10.59 34.34 24.69
N ALA A 8 10.22 33.48 25.63
CA ALA A 8 10.95 32.25 25.92
C ALA A 8 10.70 31.26 24.77
N THR A 9 11.72 31.00 23.96
CA THR A 9 11.70 29.91 22.99
C THR A 9 11.85 28.59 23.74
N THR A 10 10.77 27.81 23.80
CA THR A 10 10.80 26.46 24.36
C THR A 10 11.74 25.58 23.51
N PRO A 11 12.78 24.97 24.09
CA PRO A 11 13.65 24.08 23.34
C PRO A 11 12.86 22.87 22.86
N THR A 12 12.74 22.70 21.55
CA THR A 12 12.19 21.49 20.93
C THR A 12 13.27 20.42 20.99
N PHE A 13 13.21 19.55 21.99
CA PHE A 13 14.07 18.37 22.05
C PHE A 13 13.51 17.32 21.10
N ALA A 14 14.08 17.24 19.90
CA ALA A 14 13.87 16.09 19.02
C ALA A 14 14.64 14.90 19.59
N CYS A 15 13.94 13.96 20.22
CA CYS A 15 14.50 12.65 20.55
C CYS A 15 14.74 11.90 19.24
N LYS A 16 15.90 12.13 18.63
CA LYS A 16 16.41 11.32 17.54
C LYS A 16 16.79 9.98 18.16
N CYS A 17 16.03 8.91 17.88
CA CYS A 17 16.47 7.57 18.24
C CYS A 17 17.81 7.37 17.51
N LEU A 18 18.91 7.43 18.24
CA LEU A 18 20.23 7.20 17.67
C LEU A 18 20.21 5.75 17.20
N PRO A 19 20.43 5.47 15.90
CA PRO A 19 20.58 4.11 15.44
C PRO A 19 21.68 3.47 16.28
N LEU A 20 21.46 2.24 16.73
CA LEU A 20 22.48 1.46 17.42
C LEU A 20 23.63 1.30 16.43
N ALA A 21 24.62 2.19 16.50
CA ALA A 21 25.73 2.22 15.57
C ALA A 21 26.47 0.88 15.71
N THR A 22 26.36 0.05 14.67
CA THR A 22 27.27 -1.07 14.48
C THR A 22 28.66 -0.49 14.29
N LEU A 23 29.44 -0.45 15.37
CA LEU A 23 30.86 -0.15 15.36
C LEU A 23 31.56 -1.23 14.54
N THR A 24 31.57 -1.06 13.22
CA THR A 24 32.49 -1.75 12.33
C THR A 24 33.67 -0.80 12.14
N THR A 25 34.74 -1.03 12.91
CA THR A 25 36.02 -0.41 12.64
C THR A 25 37.06 -1.49 12.38
N PRO A 26 38.00 -1.23 11.44
CA PRO A 26 39.06 -2.14 11.09
C PRO A 26 40.09 -2.21 12.23
N THR A 27 40.86 -3.29 12.20
CA THR A 27 41.92 -3.68 13.12
C THR A 27 43.02 -2.62 13.25
N GLU A 28 42.79 -1.58 14.05
CA GLU A 28 43.86 -0.79 14.66
C GLU A 28 43.72 -0.85 16.18
N THR A 29 44.79 -1.28 16.84
CA THR A 29 44.88 -1.46 18.29
C THR A 29 44.91 -0.09 18.97
N LEU A 30 43.73 0.49 19.18
CA LEU A 30 43.56 1.70 19.98
C LEU A 30 43.47 1.29 21.45
N GLN A 31 44.51 1.57 22.23
CA GLN A 31 44.45 1.45 23.69
C GLN A 31 43.49 2.51 24.23
N ILE A 32 42.24 2.13 24.45
CA ILE A 32 41.28 2.94 25.19
C ILE A 32 41.56 2.74 26.68
N THR A 33 42.45 3.57 27.22
CA THR A 33 42.49 3.83 28.66
C THR A 33 41.20 4.55 29.05
N SER A 34 40.18 3.77 29.43
CA SER A 34 39.09 4.17 30.31
C SER A 34 38.49 5.56 30.03
N LEU A 35 37.63 5.65 29.01
CA LEU A 35 36.60 6.68 28.97
C LEU A 35 35.49 6.28 29.97
N VAL A 36 35.64 6.71 31.22
CA VAL A 36 34.54 6.78 32.18
C VAL A 36 33.64 7.92 31.70
N TYR A 37 32.59 7.59 30.95
CA TYR A 37 31.47 8.51 30.76
C TYR A 37 30.72 8.58 32.09
N THR A 38 31.09 9.53 32.93
CA THR A 38 30.30 9.92 34.10
C THR A 38 29.03 10.58 33.57
N PHE A 39 27.96 9.81 33.41
CA PHE A 39 26.63 10.37 33.34
C PHE A 39 26.38 11.04 34.68
N GLY A 40 26.54 12.37 34.71
CA GLY A 40 26.13 13.18 35.85
C GLY A 40 24.67 12.88 36.15
N ALA A 41 24.42 12.32 37.31
CA ALA A 41 23.09 12.08 37.84
C ALA A 41 22.41 13.42 38.11
N TYR A 42 21.81 14.00 37.06
CA TYR A 42 20.65 14.87 37.18
C TYR A 42 19.41 13.96 37.23
N ALA A 43 19.35 13.13 38.27
CA ALA A 43 18.14 12.42 38.65
C ALA A 43 17.23 13.43 39.36
N GLU A 44 15.92 13.27 39.16
CA GLU A 44 14.81 14.11 39.63
C GLU A 44 14.30 15.12 38.58
N GLY A 45 13.59 14.60 37.55
CA GLY A 45 12.72 15.43 36.70
C GLY A 45 12.36 14.89 35.31
N LEU A 46 13.09 13.91 34.77
CA LEU A 46 12.87 13.37 33.42
C LEU A 46 12.35 11.93 33.44
N ALA A 47 11.24 11.69 34.14
CA ALA A 47 10.52 10.41 34.13
C ALA A 47 9.63 10.27 32.88
N GLY A 48 10.20 10.52 31.70
CA GLY A 48 9.54 10.40 30.42
C GLY A 48 10.47 9.78 29.39
N PHE A 49 10.98 8.58 29.67
CA PHE A 49 11.60 7.76 28.63
C PHE A 49 10.51 7.42 27.61
N TYR A 50 10.41 8.24 26.56
CA TYR A 50 9.57 7.96 25.42
C TYR A 50 10.00 6.62 24.82
N GLN A 51 9.07 5.66 24.77
CA GLN A 51 9.30 4.37 24.14
C GLN A 51 9.39 4.60 22.62
N CYS A 52 10.59 4.52 22.05
CA CYS A 52 10.81 4.46 20.60
C CYS A 52 10.30 3.09 20.11
N ALA A 53 9.00 2.98 19.84
CA ALA A 53 8.48 1.85 19.08
C ALA A 53 8.55 2.20 17.58
N ASP A 54 8.27 1.22 16.74
CA ASP A 54 8.22 1.41 15.28
C ASP A 54 7.14 0.46 14.76
N VAL A 55 6.05 1.03 14.25
CA VAL A 55 4.84 0.29 13.86
C VAL A 55 4.91 0.01 12.36
N GLU A 56 5.30 -1.20 12.03
CA GLU A 56 5.39 -1.65 10.65
C GLU A 56 4.11 -2.36 10.22
N VAL A 57 3.59 -2.04 9.03
CA VAL A 57 2.50 -2.80 8.42
C VAL A 57 3.10 -3.90 7.55
N ILE A 58 3.02 -5.14 8.02
CA ILE A 58 3.62 -6.31 7.37
C ILE A 58 2.66 -7.13 6.51
N GLY A 59 1.38 -6.75 6.48
CA GLY A 59 0.40 -7.42 5.64
C GLY A 59 -0.98 -6.79 5.67
N LEU A 60 -1.69 -7.00 4.57
CA LEU A 60 -3.09 -6.64 4.39
C LEU A 60 -3.77 -7.83 3.70
N GLU A 61 -5.00 -8.14 4.09
CA GLU A 61 -5.79 -9.24 3.53
C GLU A 61 -7.27 -8.86 3.45
N VAL A 62 -7.92 -9.21 2.34
CA VAL A 62 -9.39 -9.18 2.21
C VAL A 62 -9.98 -10.43 2.86
N THR A 63 -10.78 -10.25 3.90
CA THR A 63 -11.40 -11.37 4.65
C THR A 63 -12.87 -11.59 4.32
N ASN A 64 -13.56 -10.58 3.82
CA ASN A 64 -14.93 -10.69 3.34
C ASN A 64 -15.24 -9.58 2.31
N PRO A 65 -15.86 -9.90 1.17
CA PRO A 65 -16.26 -11.24 0.72
C PRO A 65 -15.06 -12.10 0.26
N SER A 66 -15.24 -13.42 0.19
CA SER A 66 -14.18 -14.36 -0.28
C SER A 66 -13.96 -14.33 -1.80
N SER A 67 -14.91 -13.74 -2.54
CA SER A 67 -14.79 -13.38 -3.95
C SER A 67 -15.36 -11.97 -4.08
N LEU A 68 -14.55 -11.05 -4.61
CA LEU A 68 -14.87 -9.63 -4.69
C LEU A 68 -14.70 -9.16 -6.13
N GLN A 69 -15.80 -8.78 -6.74
CA GLN A 69 -15.81 -7.96 -7.96
C GLN A 69 -16.24 -6.56 -7.54
N LEU A 70 -15.43 -5.57 -7.86
CA LEU A 70 -15.68 -4.19 -7.48
C LEU A 70 -16.59 -3.53 -8.52
N ASP A 71 -17.73 -3.04 -8.08
CA ASP A 71 -18.62 -2.24 -8.91
C ASP A 71 -18.17 -0.77 -8.89
N LEU A 72 -18.20 -0.13 -10.05
CA LEU A 72 -17.81 1.28 -10.20
C LEU A 72 -18.93 2.22 -9.76
N ASP A 73 -18.55 3.40 -9.29
CA ASP A 73 -19.45 4.47 -8.86
C ASP A 73 -20.45 4.07 -7.74
N VAL A 74 -20.16 2.98 -7.01
CA VAL A 74 -20.93 2.52 -5.85
C VAL A 74 -20.02 2.13 -4.69
N ASP A 75 -20.57 2.13 -3.48
CA ASP A 75 -19.84 1.78 -2.27
C ASP A 75 -19.77 0.25 -2.12
N ASN A 76 -18.59 -0.32 -2.36
CA ASN A 76 -18.32 -1.72 -2.12
C ASN A 76 -17.92 -1.91 -0.66
N ILE A 77 -18.64 -2.74 0.09
CA ILE A 77 -18.29 -3.03 1.49
C ILE A 77 -17.27 -4.16 1.53
N VAL A 78 -16.06 -3.86 1.96
CA VAL A 78 -14.96 -4.83 2.04
C VAL A 78 -14.41 -4.87 3.45
N THR A 79 -14.26 -6.07 4.00
CA THR A 79 -13.69 -6.31 5.33
C THR A 79 -12.24 -6.74 5.21
N TYR A 80 -11.35 -6.02 5.87
CA TYR A 80 -9.92 -6.27 5.86
C TYR A 80 -9.38 -6.78 7.20
N THR A 81 -8.27 -7.50 7.12
CA THR A 81 -7.35 -7.74 8.23
C THR A 81 -6.02 -7.08 7.94
N VAL A 82 -5.51 -6.31 8.91
CA VAL A 82 -4.22 -5.63 8.83
C VAL A 82 -3.27 -6.26 9.84
N ARG A 83 -2.09 -6.67 9.39
CA ARG A 83 -1.06 -7.28 10.23
C ARG A 83 0.01 -6.24 10.54
N LEU A 84 0.21 -6.00 11.83
CA LEU A 84 1.22 -5.09 12.33
C LEU A 84 2.36 -5.85 12.98
N GLN A 85 3.56 -5.29 12.89
CA GLN A 85 4.75 -5.69 13.62
C GLN A 85 5.30 -4.49 14.37
N ASN A 86 5.81 -4.70 15.57
CA ASN A 86 6.62 -3.70 16.24
C ASN A 86 8.09 -3.97 15.93
N SER A 87 8.63 -3.26 14.95
CA SER A 87 10.03 -3.38 14.51
C SER A 87 11.00 -2.56 15.39
N GLY A 88 10.44 -1.81 16.34
CA GLY A 88 11.20 -1.01 17.29
C GLY A 88 11.75 -1.81 18.48
N PRO A 89 12.75 -1.26 19.18
CA PRO A 89 13.39 -1.92 20.32
C PRO A 89 12.52 -1.94 21.60
N PHE A 90 11.46 -1.13 21.67
CA PHE A 90 10.58 -1.04 22.84
C PHE A 90 9.17 -1.54 22.50
N GLY A 91 8.56 -2.27 23.44
CA GLY A 91 7.17 -2.72 23.31
C GLY A 91 6.17 -1.55 23.33
N ILE A 92 5.05 -1.73 22.64
CA ILE A 92 3.88 -0.86 22.70
C ILE A 92 2.94 -1.44 23.75
N ASN A 93 2.62 -0.66 24.78
CA ASN A 93 1.69 -1.08 25.83
C ASN A 93 0.24 -0.77 25.41
N SER A 94 -0.72 -1.55 25.91
CA SER A 94 -2.14 -1.21 25.77
C SER A 94 -2.39 0.17 26.41
N PRO A 95 -3.19 1.06 25.80
CA PRO A 95 -3.51 2.32 26.42
C PRO A 95 -4.50 2.10 27.57
N ASP A 96 -4.52 3.02 28.54
CA ASP A 96 -5.52 2.98 29.63
C ASP A 96 -6.95 3.23 29.11
N SER A 97 -7.08 3.93 27.97
CA SER A 97 -8.34 4.16 27.27
C SER A 97 -8.08 4.52 25.80
N GLY A 98 -9.04 4.20 24.93
CA GLY A 98 -8.96 4.52 23.50
C GLY A 98 -8.10 3.53 22.71
N ASN A 99 -7.71 3.95 21.50
CA ASN A 99 -6.95 3.12 20.57
C ASN A 99 -5.46 3.50 20.56
N ASN A 100 -4.60 2.52 20.30
CA ASN A 100 -3.19 2.74 19.99
C ASN A 100 -2.98 3.13 18.52
N TYR A 101 -3.83 2.61 17.63
CA TYR A 101 -3.65 2.66 16.19
C TYR A 101 -4.84 3.35 15.50
N ALA A 102 -4.54 4.20 14.52
CA ALA A 102 -5.49 4.75 13.57
C ALA A 102 -5.20 4.17 12.19
N VAL A 103 -6.22 3.60 11.55
CA VAL A 103 -6.10 2.90 10.26
C VAL A 103 -6.84 3.69 9.20
N ALA A 104 -6.18 3.99 8.08
CA ALA A 104 -6.76 4.63 6.91
C ALA A 104 -6.50 3.79 5.67
N PHE A 105 -7.45 3.79 4.74
CA PHE A 105 -7.32 3.08 3.46
C PHE A 105 -7.25 4.09 2.32
N MET A 106 -6.53 3.75 1.26
CA MET A 106 -6.37 4.61 0.09
C MET A 106 -6.38 3.77 -1.20
N LEU A 107 -7.10 4.19 -2.23
CA LEU A 107 -6.72 3.75 -3.59
C LEU A 107 -5.41 4.42 -3.96
N SER A 108 -4.56 3.71 -4.68
CA SER A 108 -3.33 4.28 -5.21
C SER A 108 -2.92 3.70 -6.56
N ASN A 109 -2.08 4.46 -7.25
CA ASN A 109 -1.33 4.05 -8.44
C ASN A 109 0.14 3.70 -8.12
N SER A 110 0.52 3.74 -6.83
CA SER A 110 1.90 3.57 -6.38
C SER A 110 1.94 2.92 -5.01
N THR A 111 2.96 2.08 -4.78
CA THR A 111 3.24 1.53 -3.44
C THR A 111 3.87 2.54 -2.50
N ASP A 112 4.43 3.63 -3.04
CA ASP A 112 4.94 4.77 -2.28
C ASP A 112 3.90 5.90 -2.26
N LEU A 113 3.13 5.96 -1.17
CA LEU A 113 2.09 6.97 -0.97
C LEU A 113 2.63 8.39 -0.77
N LEU A 114 3.93 8.56 -0.54
CA LEU A 114 4.59 9.85 -0.34
C LEU A 114 5.26 10.39 -1.62
N ALA A 115 5.30 9.60 -2.70
CA ALA A 115 5.89 10.04 -3.95
C ALA A 115 5.08 11.16 -4.62
N ALA A 116 5.78 12.10 -5.27
CA ALA A 116 5.19 13.34 -5.78
C ALA A 116 4.10 13.16 -6.86
N ASN A 117 4.07 12.02 -7.54
CA ASN A 117 3.11 11.71 -8.62
C ASN A 117 2.10 10.64 -8.22
N THR A 118 1.97 10.35 -6.92
CA THR A 118 1.02 9.37 -6.41
C THR A 118 -0.38 9.97 -6.42
N ALA A 119 -1.29 9.33 -7.15
CA ALA A 119 -2.71 9.64 -7.12
C ALA A 119 -3.38 8.81 -6.04
N THR A 120 -4.19 9.44 -5.18
CA THR A 120 -4.85 8.73 -4.08
C THR A 120 -6.29 9.15 -3.86
N ILE A 121 -7.13 8.21 -3.43
CA ILE A 121 -8.46 8.47 -2.87
C ILE A 121 -8.51 7.82 -1.49
N SER A 122 -8.78 8.61 -0.45
CA SER A 122 -8.81 8.12 0.94
C SER A 122 -10.19 7.64 1.36
N TYR A 123 -10.22 6.58 2.18
CA TYR A 123 -11.40 6.06 2.85
C TYR A 123 -11.16 5.91 4.34
N GLU A 124 -12.19 6.19 5.11
CA GLU A 124 -12.22 5.90 6.54
C GLU A 124 -12.72 4.47 6.76
N ALA A 125 -12.03 3.72 7.61
CA ALA A 125 -12.49 2.42 8.05
C ALA A 125 -13.53 2.60 9.17
N GLU A 126 -14.64 1.85 9.09
CA GLU A 126 -15.57 1.71 10.19
C GLU A 126 -14.94 0.81 11.28
N SER A 127 -14.35 1.45 12.28
CA SER A 127 -13.60 0.77 13.34
C SER A 127 -14.44 0.31 14.53
N SER A 128 -15.75 0.60 14.55
CA SER A 128 -16.65 0.31 15.68
C SER A 128 -16.72 -1.17 16.06
N LEU A 129 -16.51 -2.05 15.08
CA LEU A 129 -16.52 -3.51 15.23
C LEU A 129 -15.13 -4.14 15.11
N SER A 130 -14.09 -3.32 14.89
CA SER A 130 -12.73 -3.81 14.74
C SER A 130 -12.17 -4.30 16.07
N SER A 131 -11.23 -5.25 16.00
CA SER A 131 -10.54 -5.76 17.18
C SER A 131 -9.07 -5.33 17.19
N ASN A 132 -8.47 -5.28 18.38
CA ASN A 132 -7.03 -5.04 18.59
C ASN A 132 -6.51 -3.64 18.18
N LEU A 133 -7.37 -2.63 18.01
CA LEU A 133 -6.92 -1.25 17.81
C LEU A 133 -6.21 -0.65 19.03
N ASP A 134 -6.40 -1.23 20.20
CA ASP A 134 -5.80 -0.89 21.49
C ASP A 134 -4.70 -1.87 21.92
N ALA A 135 -4.42 -2.91 21.12
CA ALA A 135 -3.58 -4.01 21.53
C ALA A 135 -2.12 -3.59 21.82
N SER A 136 -1.51 -4.26 22.79
CA SER A 136 -0.07 -4.18 23.05
C SER A 136 0.72 -5.03 22.05
N ILE A 137 1.91 -4.58 21.65
CA ILE A 137 2.83 -5.34 20.80
C ILE A 137 4.22 -5.28 21.43
N VAL A 138 4.72 -6.42 21.93
CA VAL A 138 6.11 -6.52 22.41
C VAL A 138 7.10 -6.23 21.28
N SER A 139 8.34 -5.85 21.58
CA SER A 139 9.37 -5.65 20.56
C SER A 139 9.56 -6.93 19.72
N GLY A 140 9.55 -6.79 18.39
CA GLY A 140 9.56 -7.89 17.44
C GLY A 140 8.26 -8.72 17.36
N GLY A 141 7.25 -8.37 18.16
CA GLY A 141 5.96 -9.04 18.16
C GLY A 141 5.06 -8.59 17.01
N THR A 142 4.00 -9.35 16.76
CA THR A 142 2.98 -9.05 15.74
C THR A 142 1.59 -9.06 16.33
N VAL A 143 0.69 -8.25 15.78
CA VAL A 143 -0.76 -8.28 16.06
C VAL A 143 -1.55 -8.16 14.76
N SER A 144 -2.80 -8.61 14.77
CA SER A 144 -3.71 -8.43 13.64
C SER A 144 -4.92 -7.63 14.06
N ILE A 145 -5.15 -6.50 13.39
CA ILE A 145 -6.38 -5.71 13.50
C ILE A 145 -7.37 -6.34 12.52
N THR A 146 -8.46 -6.89 13.03
CA THR A 146 -9.45 -7.61 12.22
C THR A 146 -10.77 -6.85 12.15
N THR A 147 -11.61 -7.24 11.18
CA THR A 147 -12.97 -6.71 11.03
C THR A 147 -12.98 -5.21 10.74
N LEU A 148 -12.03 -4.73 9.92
CA LEU A 148 -12.02 -3.37 9.42
C LEU A 148 -12.91 -3.28 8.18
N ASN A 149 -14.12 -2.74 8.32
CA ASN A 149 -15.03 -2.53 7.19
C ASN A 149 -14.72 -1.20 6.51
N VAL A 150 -14.58 -1.23 5.18
CA VAL A 150 -14.29 -0.05 4.37
C VAL A 150 -15.30 0.01 3.23
N TYR A 151 -15.86 1.19 3.00
CA TYR A 151 -16.77 1.48 1.90
C TYR A 151 -15.96 2.02 0.72
N VAL A 152 -15.55 1.13 -0.18
CA VAL A 152 -14.67 1.45 -1.30
C VAL A 152 -15.51 1.86 -2.50
N ASN A 153 -15.49 3.15 -2.81
CA ASN A 153 -16.11 3.73 -4.00
C ASN A 153 -15.05 4.06 -5.05
N ILE A 154 -15.13 3.42 -6.23
CA ILE A 154 -14.15 3.61 -7.30
C ILE A 154 -14.80 4.38 -8.44
N PRO A 155 -14.38 5.64 -8.71
CA PRO A 155 -14.98 6.44 -9.77
C PRO A 155 -14.64 5.87 -11.14
N SER A 156 -15.64 5.60 -11.98
CA SER A 156 -15.41 5.09 -13.34
C SER A 156 -14.54 6.00 -14.19
N SER A 157 -14.66 7.32 -14.01
CA SER A 157 -13.89 8.34 -14.74
C SER A 157 -12.37 8.30 -14.50
N SER A 158 -11.91 7.72 -13.40
CA SER A 158 -10.50 7.68 -13.01
C SER A 158 -10.02 6.27 -12.69
N CYS A 159 -10.81 5.26 -13.05
CA CYS A 159 -10.55 3.92 -12.57
C CYS A 159 -9.28 3.28 -13.16
N GLU A 160 -8.93 3.63 -14.40
CA GLU A 160 -7.67 3.20 -15.05
C GLU A 160 -6.41 3.74 -14.38
N TYR A 161 -6.53 4.70 -13.46
CA TYR A 161 -5.38 5.26 -12.74
C TYR A 161 -5.03 4.48 -11.48
N PHE A 162 -5.91 3.62 -10.94
CA PHE A 162 -5.67 2.95 -9.67
C PHE A 162 -5.43 1.46 -9.85
N ASP A 163 -4.29 0.99 -9.38
CA ASP A 163 -3.85 -0.40 -9.54
C ASP A 163 -3.86 -1.19 -8.22
N MET A 164 -4.05 -0.49 -7.09
CA MET A 164 -3.97 -1.08 -5.76
C MET A 164 -4.82 -0.34 -4.73
N ILE A 165 -5.14 -1.06 -3.65
CA ILE A 165 -5.59 -0.49 -2.39
C ILE A 165 -4.47 -0.59 -1.36
N CYS A 166 -4.20 0.50 -0.67
CA CYS A 166 -3.21 0.60 0.37
C CYS A 166 -3.87 0.85 1.72
N VAL A 167 -3.24 0.35 2.78
CA VAL A 167 -3.54 0.71 4.16
C VAL A 167 -2.38 1.51 4.72
N THR A 168 -2.68 2.52 5.54
CA THR A 168 -1.70 3.22 6.36
C THR A 168 -2.13 3.12 7.82
N VAL A 169 -1.16 2.85 8.70
CA VAL A 169 -1.39 2.83 10.15
C VAL A 169 -0.58 3.91 10.82
N SER A 170 -1.24 4.73 11.63
CA SER A 170 -0.62 5.83 12.35
C SER A 170 -0.94 5.76 13.84
N LYS A 171 -0.08 6.39 14.63
CA LYS A 171 -0.27 6.53 16.07
C LYS A 171 -1.45 7.44 16.38
N VAL A 172 -2.34 7.02 17.28
CA VAL A 172 -3.38 7.90 17.84
C VAL A 172 -2.77 8.92 18.79
N ALA A 173 -3.21 10.18 18.70
CA ALA A 173 -2.75 11.25 19.59
C ALA A 173 -2.99 10.89 21.07
N GLY A 174 -1.99 11.13 21.92
CA GLY A 174 -2.07 10.85 23.36
C GLY A 174 -1.61 9.46 23.80
N THR A 175 -1.25 8.57 22.87
CA THR A 175 -0.68 7.26 23.22
C THR A 175 0.78 7.37 23.67
N ASN A 176 1.23 6.40 24.49
CA ASN A 176 2.47 6.46 25.27
C ASN A 176 3.74 5.97 24.54
N TYR A 177 3.67 5.72 23.23
CA TYR A 177 4.83 5.36 22.40
C TYR A 177 5.10 6.44 21.36
N THR A 178 6.29 6.48 20.79
CA THR A 178 6.56 7.29 19.58
C THR A 178 6.96 6.34 18.48
N ASP A 179 6.42 6.61 17.30
CA ASP A 179 6.80 5.99 16.04
C ASP A 179 7.50 7.06 15.19
N ASN A 180 8.80 6.89 14.97
CA ASN A 180 9.64 7.89 14.30
C ASN A 180 9.95 7.52 12.84
N ASP A 181 9.69 6.28 12.44
CA ASP A 181 9.86 5.83 11.08
C ASP A 181 8.48 5.61 10.49
N SER A 182 7.98 6.57 9.71
CA SER A 182 6.68 6.43 9.06
C SER A 182 6.76 5.76 7.69
N SER A 183 7.95 5.31 7.26
CA SER A 183 8.17 4.81 5.89
C SER A 183 7.67 3.37 5.69
N ASN A 184 7.51 2.63 6.78
CA ASN A 184 7.05 1.24 6.84
C ASN A 184 5.62 1.11 7.42
N ASN A 185 4.93 2.24 7.61
CA ASN A 185 3.57 2.32 8.13
C ASN A 185 2.49 2.05 7.10
N GLN A 186 2.86 1.57 5.91
CA GLN A 186 1.95 1.37 4.78
C GLN A 186 2.18 0.03 4.10
N PHE A 187 1.08 -0.57 3.62
CA PHE A 187 1.12 -1.81 2.83
C PHE A 187 0.05 -1.75 1.75
N CYS A 188 0.37 -2.23 0.54
CA CYS A 188 -0.53 -2.18 -0.61
C CYS A 188 -0.83 -3.57 -1.16
N LEU A 189 -2.09 -3.80 -1.53
CA LEU A 189 -2.55 -4.95 -2.28
C LEU A 189 -2.95 -4.52 -3.69
N GLN A 190 -2.39 -5.17 -4.69
CA GLN A 190 -2.82 -5.02 -6.08
C GLN A 190 -4.22 -5.59 -6.28
N PHE A 191 -4.96 -5.08 -7.27
CA PHE A 191 -6.22 -5.67 -7.69
C PHE A 191 -6.01 -7.02 -8.40
N GLY A 192 -6.96 -7.94 -8.23
CA GLY A 192 -6.89 -9.33 -8.68
C GLY A 192 -7.81 -10.25 -7.87
N GLU A 193 -7.72 -11.56 -8.09
CA GLU A 193 -8.58 -12.52 -7.39
C GLU A 193 -8.26 -12.60 -5.88
N VAL A 194 -9.29 -12.45 -5.03
CA VAL A 194 -9.13 -12.53 -3.55
C VAL A 194 -8.56 -13.88 -3.12
N SER A 195 -8.94 -14.96 -3.80
CA SER A 195 -8.44 -16.31 -3.52
C SER A 195 -6.93 -16.48 -3.74
N GLU A 196 -6.30 -15.55 -4.47
CA GLU A 196 -4.86 -15.49 -4.71
C GLU A 196 -4.16 -14.44 -3.82
N GLY A 197 -4.88 -13.80 -2.90
CA GLY A 197 -4.35 -12.81 -1.97
C GLY A 197 -4.40 -11.35 -2.47
N TYR A 198 -5.20 -11.05 -3.49
CA TYR A 198 -5.36 -9.70 -4.02
C TYR A 198 -6.55 -8.94 -3.44
N ALA A 199 -6.68 -7.65 -3.81
CA ALA A 199 -7.68 -6.71 -3.30
C ALA A 199 -9.10 -6.85 -3.89
N GLY A 200 -9.33 -7.82 -4.79
CA GLY A 200 -10.56 -7.93 -5.57
C GLY A 200 -10.37 -7.52 -7.03
N VAL A 201 -11.26 -8.01 -7.89
CA VAL A 201 -11.18 -7.80 -9.34
C VAL A 201 -11.78 -6.45 -9.69
N LEU A 202 -10.98 -5.61 -10.34
CA LEU A 202 -11.38 -4.28 -10.80
C LEU A 202 -11.71 -4.30 -12.30
N PRO A 203 -12.94 -3.93 -12.72
CA PRO A 203 -13.37 -4.03 -14.13
C PRO A 203 -12.79 -2.94 -15.05
N CYS A 204 -11.85 -2.14 -14.56
CA CYS A 204 -11.33 -0.96 -15.25
C CYS A 204 -10.18 -1.27 -16.18
N THR A 205 -9.55 -2.42 -15.99
CA THR A 205 -8.78 -3.03 -17.05
C THR A 205 -9.81 -3.53 -18.06
N GLY A 206 -10.09 -2.73 -19.10
CA GLY A 206 -10.79 -3.25 -20.25
C GLY A 206 -10.10 -4.56 -20.62
N GLU A 207 -10.83 -5.68 -20.65
CA GLU A 207 -10.24 -6.97 -21.01
C GLU A 207 -9.64 -6.81 -22.40
N TYR A 208 -8.31 -6.64 -22.47
CA TYR A 208 -7.61 -6.60 -23.73
C TYR A 208 -7.49 -8.04 -24.19
N ILE A 209 -8.36 -8.47 -25.09
CA ILE A 209 -8.16 -9.74 -25.78
C ILE A 209 -6.98 -9.56 -26.73
N SER A 210 -5.83 -10.10 -26.36
CA SER A 210 -4.70 -10.24 -27.28
C SER A 210 -4.99 -11.37 -28.27
N ILE A 211 -5.30 -11.01 -29.52
CA ILE A 211 -5.51 -11.99 -30.60
C ILE A 211 -4.21 -12.13 -31.39
N MET A 212 -3.51 -13.26 -31.25
CA MET A 212 -2.39 -13.60 -32.12
C MET A 212 -2.91 -14.21 -33.43
N LEU A 213 -2.83 -13.46 -34.53
CA LEU A 213 -3.19 -13.96 -35.86
C LEU A 213 -1.91 -14.39 -36.62
N PRO A 214 -1.71 -15.68 -36.94
CA PRO A 214 -0.62 -16.10 -37.80
C PRO A 214 -0.88 -15.63 -39.24
N LEU A 215 -0.05 -14.73 -39.76
CA LEU A 215 -0.05 -14.38 -41.18
C LEU A 215 0.74 -15.44 -41.97
N ILE A 216 0.04 -16.27 -42.75
CA ILE A 216 0.67 -17.24 -43.66
C ILE A 216 0.75 -16.62 -45.05
N ASN A 217 1.97 -16.26 -45.48
CA ASN A 217 2.22 -15.86 -46.86
C ASN A 217 2.36 -17.11 -47.73
N THR A 218 1.35 -17.42 -48.55
CA THR A 218 1.28 -18.65 -49.34
C THR A 218 2.05 -18.60 -50.68
N LYS A 219 2.77 -17.51 -50.98
CA LYS A 219 3.59 -17.46 -52.21
C LYS A 219 4.97 -18.11 -52.04
N GLY A 220 4.99 -19.43 -51.87
CA GLY A 220 6.04 -20.33 -52.38
C GLY A 220 7.51 -20.11 -51.96
N ARG A 221 7.84 -19.23 -51.01
CA ARG A 221 9.20 -19.08 -50.44
C ARG A 221 9.08 -18.72 -48.95
N CYS A 222 9.95 -19.31 -48.13
CA CYS A 222 10.11 -19.14 -46.68
C CYS A 222 9.19 -18.08 -46.05
N ALA A 223 8.09 -18.52 -45.42
CA ALA A 223 7.15 -17.63 -44.76
C ALA A 223 7.81 -16.96 -43.55
N THR A 224 7.88 -15.64 -43.57
CA THR A 224 8.22 -14.83 -42.40
C THR A 224 6.93 -14.58 -41.63
N VAL A 225 6.79 -15.17 -40.45
CA VAL A 225 5.64 -14.91 -39.57
C VAL A 225 5.84 -13.54 -38.95
N THR A 226 4.98 -12.59 -39.30
CA THR A 226 4.93 -11.30 -38.62
C THR A 226 3.77 -11.36 -37.62
N LEU A 227 4.08 -11.29 -36.33
CA LEU A 227 3.09 -11.13 -35.28
C LEU A 227 2.57 -9.69 -35.32
N ILE A 228 1.25 -9.54 -35.44
CA ILE A 228 0.58 -8.25 -35.26
C ILE A 228 -0.18 -8.34 -33.94
N GLU A 229 0.14 -7.46 -33.02
CA GLU A 229 -0.59 -7.29 -31.77
C GLU A 229 -1.74 -6.29 -32.01
N ILE A 230 -2.98 -6.71 -31.76
CA ILE A 230 -4.18 -5.89 -31.93
C ILE A 230 -4.80 -5.69 -30.55
N TRP A 231 -4.88 -4.43 -30.12
CA TRP A 231 -5.55 -4.02 -28.89
C TRP A 231 -7.03 -3.76 -29.19
N VAL A 232 -7.92 -4.62 -28.69
CA VAL A 232 -9.38 -4.42 -28.79
C VAL A 232 -9.92 -4.11 -27.40
N ALA A 233 -10.40 -2.89 -27.18
CA ALA A 233 -11.13 -2.54 -25.97
C ALA A 233 -12.58 -3.05 -26.10
N ILE A 234 -12.97 -4.00 -25.26
CA ILE A 234 -14.35 -4.50 -25.19
C ILE A 234 -15.07 -3.76 -24.07
N TYR A 235 -15.96 -2.84 -24.43
CA TYR A 235 -16.87 -2.25 -23.46
C TYR A 235 -17.95 -3.28 -23.12
N LEU A 236 -17.94 -3.78 -21.90
CA LEU A 236 -18.91 -4.72 -21.36
C LEU A 236 -20.31 -4.08 -21.37
N GLY A 237 -21.15 -4.49 -22.32
CA GLY A 237 -22.54 -4.04 -22.42
C GLY A 237 -23.18 -4.25 -23.80
N TRP A 238 -22.37 -4.43 -24.85
CA TRP A 238 -22.85 -4.64 -26.21
C TRP A 238 -22.08 -5.79 -26.88
N THR A 239 -22.80 -6.79 -27.41
CA THR A 239 -22.23 -7.79 -28.32
C THR A 239 -21.89 -7.11 -29.65
N PHE A 240 -20.66 -6.63 -29.80
CA PHE A 240 -20.15 -6.17 -31.09
C PHE A 240 -19.71 -7.36 -31.94
N VAL A 241 -20.45 -7.64 -33.02
CA VAL A 241 -19.95 -8.44 -34.14
C VAL A 241 -19.21 -7.48 -35.08
N GLY A 242 -17.94 -7.19 -34.78
CA GLY A 242 -17.09 -6.38 -35.65
C GLY A 242 -16.44 -7.25 -36.73
N GLN A 243 -16.60 -6.90 -38.01
CA GLN A 243 -15.73 -7.44 -39.08
C GLN A 243 -14.42 -6.64 -39.09
N LEU A 244 -13.33 -7.25 -38.63
CA LEU A 244 -12.00 -6.68 -38.77
C LEU A 244 -11.49 -6.92 -40.20
N LEU A 245 -11.55 -5.89 -41.07
CA LEU A 245 -10.87 -5.92 -42.36
C LEU A 245 -9.41 -5.52 -42.20
N LEU A 246 -8.50 -6.50 -42.30
CA LEU A 246 -7.07 -6.26 -42.44
C LEU A 246 -6.74 -6.00 -43.92
N ALA A 247 -6.48 -4.74 -44.26
CA ALA A 247 -5.96 -4.37 -45.57
C ALA A 247 -4.42 -4.48 -45.57
N LEU A 248 -3.88 -5.42 -46.34
CA LEU A 248 -2.43 -5.51 -46.57
C LEU A 248 -2.00 -4.48 -47.61
N ARG A 249 -0.79 -3.91 -47.42
CA ARG A 249 -0.21 -2.80 -48.20
C ARG A 249 -0.09 -3.03 -49.71
N ASP A 250 -0.30 -4.25 -50.20
CA ASP A 250 -0.11 -4.64 -51.60
C ASP A 250 -1.41 -4.98 -52.36
N GLY A 251 -2.57 -4.49 -51.90
CA GLY A 251 -3.82 -4.55 -52.67
C GLY A 251 -4.51 -5.93 -52.71
N ASN A 252 -4.01 -6.93 -51.97
CA ASN A 252 -4.72 -8.18 -51.74
C ASN A 252 -5.45 -8.12 -50.39
N ILE A 253 -6.78 -8.12 -50.43
CA ILE A 253 -7.62 -8.21 -49.25
C ILE A 253 -7.72 -9.69 -48.88
N LEU A 254 -7.13 -10.09 -47.75
CA LEU A 254 -7.44 -11.37 -47.10
C LEU A 254 -8.56 -11.09 -46.11
N GLY A 255 -9.80 -11.34 -46.52
CA GLY A 255 -10.94 -11.30 -45.62
C GLY A 255 -10.90 -12.51 -44.68
N GLY A 256 -10.44 -12.31 -43.45
CA GLY A 256 -10.60 -13.28 -42.36
C GLY A 256 -11.76 -12.86 -41.47
N ILE A 257 -12.73 -13.74 -41.24
CA ILE A 257 -13.74 -13.55 -40.21
C ILE A 257 -13.12 -14.04 -38.90
N VAL A 258 -12.81 -13.12 -37.99
CA VAL A 258 -12.48 -13.49 -36.61
C VAL A 258 -13.79 -13.47 -35.83
N ALA A 259 -14.30 -14.64 -35.49
CA ALA A 259 -15.41 -14.77 -34.55
C ALA A 259 -14.84 -14.79 -33.14
N ILE A 260 -15.04 -13.72 -32.38
CA ILE A 260 -14.74 -13.70 -30.95
C ILE A 260 -16.02 -14.14 -30.23
N SER A 261 -16.07 -15.40 -29.77
CA SER A 261 -17.18 -15.88 -28.94
C SER A 261 -16.77 -15.82 -27.47
N ARG A 262 -17.56 -15.12 -26.65
CA ARG A 262 -17.44 -15.18 -25.19
C ARG A 262 -17.96 -16.54 -24.72
N SER A 263 -17.15 -17.32 -24.01
CA SER A 263 -17.69 -18.40 -23.16
C SER A 263 -18.25 -17.72 -21.92
N LEU A 264 -19.56 -17.84 -21.70
CA LEU A 264 -20.16 -17.56 -20.40
C LEU A 264 -19.83 -18.69 -19.43
#